data_AF-A0A2A3Y7P0-F1
#
_entry.id   AF-A0A2A3Y7P0-F1
#
_cell.length_a   1.000
_cell.length_b   1.000
_cell.length_c   1.000
_cell.angle_alpha   90.00
_cell.angle_beta   90.00
_cell.angle_gamma   90.00
#
_symmetry.space_group_name_H-M   'P 1'
#
loop_
_entity.id
_entity.type
_entity.pdbx_description
1 polymer ?
#
loop_
_entity_poly.entity_id
_entity_poly.type
_entity_poly.pdbx_seq_one_letter_code
_entity_poly.pdbx_strand_id
1 'polypeptide(L)'
;MSSADEILYGRDTLRYVRLALLVVPLLLMVAIVIYGLLNGKVEDSISSYYLGPSRDLFVAMLVSTGVLLVVYKGAPLEDYSLNLAGFYAIFVALVPTRLGQTLSSLTSSAQIQLIRSVQISIVAVLVVSAVFVWLEWNTKKWTPRALHTSKLSTILSLSSTVALVAFIGLLFWRSIEGTDFAGVHYAAALLLILSMGVAIASHLGREDLCEVDTSGGRPIHYAVLLILMALGIIGWFVLNALGIAQALFIVEWYEIGLFSYFWYLESRRLWEAPTPREKLGD
;
A
#
# COMPACT_ATOMS: atom_id res chain seq x y z
N MET A 1 8.51 -34.18 -5.17
CA MET A 1 8.13 -33.35 -4.01
C MET A 1 6.75 -33.80 -3.59
N SER A 2 6.51 -34.08 -2.30
CA SER A 2 5.18 -34.49 -1.86
C SER A 2 4.24 -33.28 -1.84
N SER A 3 2.93 -33.50 -1.97
CA SER A 3 1.94 -32.42 -1.85
C SER A 3 1.96 -31.76 -0.46
N ALA A 4 2.45 -32.47 0.55
CA ALA A 4 2.67 -31.92 1.89
C ALA A 4 3.83 -30.92 1.92
N ASP A 5 4.93 -31.22 1.23
CA ASP A 5 6.08 -30.31 1.13
C ASP A 5 5.70 -29.00 0.42
N GLU A 6 4.91 -29.07 -0.66
CA GLU A 6 4.43 -27.88 -1.37
C GLU A 6 3.56 -26.97 -0.49
N ILE A 7 2.68 -27.54 0.33
CA ILE A 7 1.85 -26.78 1.28
C ILE A 7 2.73 -26.12 2.33
N LEU A 8 3.73 -26.84 2.86
CA LEU A 8 4.65 -26.31 3.86
C LEU A 8 5.47 -25.13 3.30
N TYR A 9 6.11 -25.30 2.13
CA TYR A 9 6.90 -24.24 1.50
C TYR A 9 6.05 -23.03 1.11
N GLY A 10 4.81 -23.25 0.64
CA GLY A 10 3.88 -22.17 0.36
C GLY A 10 3.50 -21.37 1.60
N ARG A 11 3.26 -22.05 2.73
CA ARG A 11 2.97 -21.41 4.02
C ARG A 11 4.16 -20.58 4.52
N ASP A 12 5.36 -21.13 4.45
CA ASP A 12 6.57 -20.42 4.88
C ASP A 12 6.83 -19.19 4.00
N THR A 13 6.64 -19.31 2.69
CA THR A 13 6.72 -18.17 1.77
C THR A 13 5.77 -17.04 2.20
N LEU A 14 4.50 -17.35 2.50
CA LEU A 14 3.55 -16.35 2.96
C LEU A 14 3.90 -15.75 4.32
N ARG A 15 4.48 -16.53 5.24
CA ARG A 15 5.00 -16.01 6.53
C ARG A 15 6.09 -14.96 6.31
N TYR A 16 7.05 -15.26 5.44
CA TYR A 16 8.13 -14.31 5.12
C TYR A 16 7.65 -13.09 4.33
N VAL A 17 6.64 -13.23 3.46
CA VAL A 17 6.02 -12.08 2.80
C VAL A 17 5.36 -11.15 3.82
N ARG A 18 4.62 -11.68 4.81
CA ARG A 18 4.04 -10.85 5.89
C ARG A 18 5.12 -10.16 6.74
N LEU A 19 6.18 -10.87 7.07
CA LEU A 19 7.33 -10.27 7.77
C LEU A 19 8.00 -9.18 6.92
N ALA A 20 8.14 -9.37 5.61
CA ALA A 20 8.70 -8.35 4.73
C ALA A 20 7.78 -7.12 4.63
N LEU A 21 6.46 -7.30 4.62
CA LEU A 21 5.47 -6.23 4.67
C LEU A 21 5.50 -5.43 5.99
N LEU A 22 6.03 -6.03 7.06
CA LEU A 22 6.35 -5.34 8.31
C LEU A 22 7.72 -4.64 8.24
N VAL A 23 8.76 -5.35 7.81
CA VAL A 23 10.15 -4.89 7.94
C VAL A 23 10.53 -3.83 6.90
N VAL A 24 10.03 -3.92 5.66
CA VAL A 24 10.38 -2.98 4.58
C VAL A 24 9.87 -1.56 4.86
N PRO A 25 8.61 -1.34 5.28
CA PRO A 25 8.16 -0.01 5.70
C PRO A 25 8.90 0.51 6.94
N LEU A 26 9.20 -0.36 7.91
CA LEU A 26 10.00 0.02 9.08
C LEU A 26 11.43 0.45 8.70
N LEU A 27 12.03 -0.21 7.70
CA LEU A 27 13.33 0.19 7.19
C LEU A 27 13.29 1.60 6.58
N LEU A 28 12.22 1.95 5.86
CA LEU A 28 12.00 3.32 5.36
C LEU A 28 11.92 4.32 6.53
N MET A 29 11.16 4.00 7.58
CA MET A 29 11.05 4.85 8.77
C MET A 29 12.41 5.06 9.45
N VAL A 30 13.17 3.97 9.65
CA VAL A 30 14.51 4.04 10.26
C VAL A 30 15.47 4.86 9.39
N ALA A 31 15.46 4.66 8.07
CA ALA A 31 16.29 5.42 7.14
C ALA A 31 16.01 6.93 7.20
N ILE A 32 14.74 7.31 7.29
CA ILE A 32 14.31 8.72 7.41
C ILE A 32 14.75 9.31 8.75
N VAL A 33 14.66 8.57 9.87
CA VAL A 33 15.15 9.03 11.18
C VAL A 33 16.66 9.26 11.14
N ILE A 34 17.41 8.28 10.65
CA ILE A 34 18.87 8.39 10.54
C ILE A 34 19.24 9.60 9.70
N TYR A 35 18.59 9.77 8.54
CA TYR A 35 18.83 10.93 7.68
C TYR A 35 18.50 12.26 8.38
N GLY A 36 17.37 12.33 9.07
CA GLY A 36 16.95 13.53 9.79
C GLY A 36 17.91 13.90 10.94
N LEU A 37 18.41 12.90 11.67
CA LEU A 37 19.39 13.10 12.74
C LEU A 37 20.76 13.57 12.21
N LEU A 38 21.24 12.97 11.11
CA LEU A 38 22.55 13.31 10.54
C LEU A 38 22.57 14.70 9.90
N ASN A 39 21.44 15.15 9.32
CA ASN A 39 21.37 16.43 8.61
C ASN A 39 20.73 17.56 9.43
N GLY A 40 20.23 17.27 10.64
CA GLY A 40 19.55 18.24 11.50
C GLY A 40 18.27 18.82 10.90
N LYS A 41 17.70 18.18 9.87
CA LYS A 41 16.51 18.64 9.14
C LYS A 41 15.59 17.45 8.84
N VAL A 42 14.31 17.61 9.15
CA VAL A 42 13.24 16.69 8.78
C VAL A 42 12.36 17.38 7.73
N GLU A 43 12.07 16.70 6.63
CA GLU A 43 11.18 17.22 5.59
C GLU A 43 9.72 17.29 6.07
N ASP A 44 8.90 18.05 5.36
CA ASP A 44 7.48 18.28 5.67
C ASP A 44 6.57 17.09 5.35
N SER A 45 7.03 16.15 4.51
CA SER A 45 6.41 14.85 4.25
C SER A 45 7.48 13.77 3.96
N ILE A 46 7.15 12.50 4.18
CA ILE A 46 7.94 11.33 3.78
C ILE A 46 8.18 11.36 2.27
N SER A 47 7.16 11.76 1.53
CA SER A 47 7.19 11.82 0.07
C SER A 47 8.06 12.97 -0.48
N SER A 48 8.39 13.99 0.33
CA SER A 48 9.36 15.04 0.00
C SER A 48 10.81 14.52 -0.12
N TYR A 49 11.14 13.38 0.51
CA TYR A 49 12.45 12.74 0.36
C TYR A 49 12.74 12.27 -1.06
N TYR A 50 11.70 12.16 -1.92
CA TYR A 50 11.87 11.92 -3.35
C TYR A 50 12.73 13.00 -4.04
N LEU A 51 12.69 14.24 -3.56
CA LEU A 51 13.42 15.36 -4.18
C LEU A 51 14.85 15.49 -3.67
N GLY A 52 15.24 14.69 -2.66
CA GLY A 52 16.55 14.77 -2.01
C GLY A 52 17.46 13.57 -2.30
N PRO A 53 18.63 13.51 -1.63
CA PRO A 53 19.58 12.41 -1.73
C PRO A 53 18.99 11.04 -1.34
N SER A 54 17.95 11.02 -0.50
CA SER A 54 17.28 9.80 -0.05
C SER A 54 16.25 9.26 -1.04
N ARG A 55 16.14 9.84 -2.24
CA ARG A 55 15.19 9.41 -3.28
C ARG A 55 15.27 7.91 -3.54
N ASP A 56 16.46 7.38 -3.72
CA ASP A 56 16.64 5.97 -4.10
C ASP A 56 16.12 5.03 -3.00
N LEU A 57 16.33 5.37 -1.73
CA LEU A 57 15.79 4.61 -0.60
C LEU A 57 14.27 4.70 -0.53
N PHE A 58 13.70 5.91 -0.68
CA PHE A 58 12.25 6.11 -0.71
C PHE A 58 11.59 5.29 -1.83
N VAL A 59 12.11 5.40 -3.06
CA VAL A 59 11.60 4.68 -4.23
C VAL A 59 11.75 3.18 -4.02
N ALA A 60 12.92 2.70 -3.59
CA ALA A 60 13.16 1.28 -3.39
C ALA A 60 12.19 0.68 -2.36
N MET A 61 12.03 1.31 -1.19
CA MET A 61 11.18 0.77 -0.14
C MET A 61 9.69 0.78 -0.53
N LEU A 62 9.21 1.83 -1.19
CA LEU A 62 7.82 1.87 -1.66
C LEU A 62 7.57 0.89 -2.80
N VAL A 63 8.50 0.75 -3.75
CA VAL A 63 8.35 -0.23 -4.84
C VAL A 63 8.38 -1.65 -4.28
N SER A 64 9.31 -1.96 -3.37
CA SER A 64 9.36 -3.26 -2.69
C SER A 64 8.07 -3.53 -1.91
N THR A 65 7.58 -2.55 -1.16
CA THR A 65 6.29 -2.66 -0.45
C THR A 65 5.15 -2.91 -1.44
N GLY A 66 5.08 -2.14 -2.53
CA GLY A 66 4.06 -2.29 -3.56
C GLY A 66 4.03 -3.68 -4.18
N VAL A 67 5.19 -4.24 -4.51
CA VAL A 67 5.31 -5.60 -5.04
C VAL A 67 4.88 -6.64 -3.99
N LEU A 68 5.31 -6.49 -2.74
CA LEU A 68 4.94 -7.41 -1.67
C LEU A 68 3.41 -7.42 -1.42
N LEU A 69 2.76 -6.26 -1.54
CA LEU A 69 1.31 -6.14 -1.41
C LEU A 69 0.56 -6.88 -2.53
N VAL A 70 1.06 -6.83 -3.76
CA VAL A 70 0.47 -7.53 -4.91
C VAL A 70 0.72 -9.04 -4.86
N VAL A 71 1.89 -9.46 -4.37
CA VAL A 71 2.27 -10.87 -4.29
C VAL A 71 1.57 -11.59 -3.13
N TYR A 72 1.29 -10.88 -2.04
CA TYR A 72 0.57 -11.45 -0.91
C TYR A 72 -0.84 -11.88 -1.31
N LYS A 73 -1.17 -13.16 -1.06
CA LYS A 73 -2.50 -13.72 -1.33
C LYS A 73 -3.25 -13.96 -0.02
N GLY A 74 -4.36 -13.23 0.14
CA GLY A 74 -5.26 -13.28 1.30
C GLY A 74 -6.69 -13.70 0.94
N ALA A 75 -7.67 -13.33 1.78
CA ALA A 75 -9.08 -13.49 1.40
C ALA A 75 -9.43 -12.58 0.21
N PRO A 76 -10.52 -12.86 -0.53
CA PRO A 76 -10.83 -12.14 -1.77
C PRO A 76 -10.82 -10.61 -1.65
N LEU A 77 -11.50 -10.03 -0.65
CA LEU A 77 -11.55 -8.58 -0.48
C LEU A 77 -10.20 -8.01 -0.05
N GLU A 78 -9.50 -8.71 0.84
CA GLU A 78 -8.16 -8.34 1.30
C GLU A 78 -7.17 -8.33 0.13
N ASP A 79 -7.10 -9.42 -0.64
CA ASP A 79 -6.25 -9.58 -1.81
C ASP A 79 -6.53 -8.48 -2.84
N TYR A 80 -7.80 -8.24 -3.16
CA TYR A 80 -8.18 -7.18 -4.09
C TYR A 80 -7.72 -5.80 -3.62
N SER A 81 -7.95 -5.47 -2.34
CA SER A 81 -7.56 -4.18 -1.78
C SER A 81 -6.04 -4.04 -1.64
N LEU A 82 -5.30 -5.10 -1.32
CA LEU A 82 -3.84 -5.05 -1.27
C LEU A 82 -3.21 -4.96 -2.66
N ASN A 83 -3.78 -5.61 -3.68
CA ASN A 83 -3.37 -5.43 -5.07
C ASN A 83 -3.51 -3.96 -5.51
N LEU A 84 -4.63 -3.32 -5.16
CA LEU A 84 -4.85 -1.89 -5.41
C LEU A 84 -3.87 -1.01 -4.63
N ALA A 85 -3.69 -1.27 -3.33
CA ALA A 85 -2.71 -0.57 -2.51
C ALA A 85 -1.31 -0.66 -3.14
N GLY A 86 -0.90 -1.86 -3.55
CA GLY A 86 0.38 -2.08 -4.21
C GLY A 86 0.51 -1.29 -5.51
N PHE A 87 -0.52 -1.31 -6.35
CA PHE A 87 -0.57 -0.49 -7.57
C PHE A 87 -0.38 1.01 -7.26
N TYR A 88 -1.13 1.56 -6.31
CA TYR A 88 -1.01 2.98 -5.93
C TYR A 88 0.36 3.32 -5.32
N ALA A 89 0.94 2.42 -4.51
CA ALA A 89 2.26 2.61 -3.91
C ALA A 89 3.36 2.81 -4.99
N ILE A 90 3.27 2.12 -6.12
CA ILE A 90 4.20 2.31 -7.24
C ILE A 90 4.08 3.73 -7.82
N PHE A 91 2.88 4.30 -7.93
CA PHE A 91 2.73 5.69 -8.37
C PHE A 91 3.21 6.70 -7.34
N VAL A 92 2.99 6.45 -6.05
CA VAL A 92 3.57 7.28 -4.97
C VAL A 92 5.10 7.26 -5.06
N ALA A 93 5.68 6.10 -5.37
CA ALA A 93 7.12 5.96 -5.52
C ALA A 93 7.67 6.69 -6.75
N LEU A 94 6.98 6.64 -7.90
CA LEU A 94 7.55 7.09 -9.18
C LEU A 94 7.15 8.51 -9.58
N VAL A 95 6.01 9.01 -9.11
CA VAL A 95 5.50 10.34 -9.45
C VAL A 95 5.89 11.35 -8.37
N PRO A 96 6.64 12.42 -8.68
CA PRO A 96 7.08 13.39 -7.66
C PRO A 96 5.92 14.16 -7.03
N THR A 97 5.96 14.39 -5.72
CA THR A 97 4.95 15.15 -4.95
C THR A 97 4.77 16.60 -5.40
N ARG A 98 5.88 17.24 -5.77
CA ARG A 98 5.95 18.66 -6.13
C ARG A 98 6.54 18.84 -7.52
N LEU A 99 6.08 18.01 -8.46
CA LEU A 99 6.60 18.04 -9.82
C LEU A 99 6.51 19.45 -10.43
N GLY A 100 5.37 20.14 -10.32
CA GLY A 100 5.23 21.52 -10.84
C GLY A 100 6.24 22.53 -10.28
N GLN A 101 6.51 22.48 -8.96
CA GLN A 101 7.53 23.34 -8.33
C GLN A 101 8.95 22.95 -8.74
N THR A 102 9.19 21.65 -8.93
CA THR A 102 10.48 21.16 -9.44
C THR A 102 10.69 21.66 -10.87
N LEU A 103 9.67 21.54 -11.73
CA LEU A 103 9.73 21.98 -13.13
C LEU A 103 10.01 23.48 -13.25
N SER A 104 9.41 24.33 -12.42
CA SER A 104 9.63 25.78 -12.48
C SER A 104 11.07 26.22 -12.16
N SER A 105 11.83 25.38 -11.44
CA SER A 105 13.25 25.62 -11.12
C SER A 105 14.23 25.12 -12.20
N LEU A 106 13.73 24.35 -13.17
CA LEU A 106 14.55 23.68 -14.18
C LEU A 106 14.60 24.45 -15.50
N THR A 107 15.66 24.20 -16.28
CA THR A 107 15.74 24.65 -17.69
C THR A 107 14.71 23.91 -18.55
N SER A 108 14.31 24.49 -19.69
CA SER A 108 13.30 23.89 -20.56
C SER A 108 13.67 22.48 -21.05
N SER A 109 14.96 22.21 -21.30
CA SER A 109 15.43 20.88 -21.69
C SER A 109 15.30 19.86 -20.55
N ALA A 110 15.64 20.24 -19.32
CA ALA A 110 15.49 19.40 -18.14
C ALA A 110 14.00 19.15 -17.78
N GLN A 111 13.13 20.15 -17.98
CA GLN A 111 11.68 19.99 -17.80
C GLN A 111 11.11 18.91 -18.73
N ILE A 112 11.44 18.97 -20.03
CA ILE A 112 10.99 17.99 -21.02
C ILE A 112 11.47 16.58 -20.66
N GLN A 113 12.72 16.44 -20.21
CA GLN A 113 13.27 15.15 -19.80
C GLN A 113 12.54 14.58 -18.59
N LEU A 114 12.26 15.40 -17.58
CA LEU A 114 11.56 14.97 -16.37
C LEU A 114 10.12 14.57 -16.67
N ILE A 115 9.38 15.38 -17.43
CA ILE A 115 8.01 15.06 -17.88
C ILE A 115 7.99 13.73 -18.63
N ARG A 116 8.91 13.55 -19.60
CA ARG A 116 9.00 12.31 -20.38
C ARG A 116 9.35 11.11 -19.51
N SER A 117 10.25 11.28 -18.54
CA SER A 117 10.60 10.22 -17.59
C SER A 117 9.39 9.77 -16.77
N VAL A 118 8.56 10.72 -16.32
CA VAL A 118 7.30 10.42 -15.59
C VAL A 118 6.30 9.72 -16.51
N GLN A 119 6.11 10.20 -17.75
CA GLN A 119 5.24 9.55 -18.74
C GLN A 119 5.67 8.11 -19.03
N ILE A 120 6.96 7.87 -19.28
CA ILE A 120 7.50 6.52 -19.51
C ILE A 120 7.23 5.63 -18.29
N SER A 121 7.46 6.14 -17.09
CA SER A 121 7.22 5.39 -15.84
C SER A 121 5.74 5.01 -15.70
N ILE A 122 4.82 5.95 -15.94
CA ILE A 122 3.38 5.70 -15.91
C ILE A 122 2.99 4.63 -16.92
N VAL A 123 3.42 4.76 -18.18
CA VAL A 123 3.11 3.79 -19.23
C VAL A 123 3.68 2.41 -18.89
N ALA A 124 4.93 2.34 -18.41
CA ALA A 124 5.55 1.08 -18.02
C ALA A 124 4.75 0.37 -16.91
N VAL A 125 4.36 1.10 -15.86
CA VAL A 125 3.55 0.55 -14.76
C VAL A 125 2.19 0.08 -15.25
N LEU A 126 1.51 0.85 -16.10
CA LEU A 126 0.22 0.46 -16.67
C LEU A 126 0.33 -0.78 -17.55
N VAL A 127 1.37 -0.88 -18.38
CA VAL A 127 1.62 -2.06 -19.22
C VAL A 127 1.87 -3.30 -18.36
N VAL A 128 2.76 -3.21 -17.37
CA VAL A 128 3.05 -4.32 -16.46
C VAL A 128 1.79 -4.73 -15.69
N SER A 129 1.02 -3.78 -15.18
CA SER A 129 -0.24 -4.04 -14.47
C SER A 129 -1.25 -4.74 -15.37
N ALA A 130 -1.38 -4.30 -16.63
CA ALA A 130 -2.25 -4.94 -17.62
C ALA A 130 -1.83 -6.38 -17.92
N VAL A 131 -0.52 -6.65 -18.00
CA VAL A 131 0.02 -8.01 -18.17
C VAL A 131 -0.32 -8.88 -16.96
N PHE A 132 -0.15 -8.37 -15.73
CA PHE A 132 -0.51 -9.10 -14.51
C PHE A 132 -2.01 -9.45 -14.49
N VAL A 133 -2.89 -8.48 -14.77
CA VAL A 133 -4.34 -8.71 -14.83
C VAL A 133 -4.70 -9.73 -15.91
N TRP A 134 -4.06 -9.65 -17.09
CA TRP A 134 -4.26 -10.59 -18.18
C TRP A 134 -3.82 -12.02 -17.81
N LEU A 135 -2.69 -12.17 -17.11
CA LEU A 135 -2.22 -13.46 -16.61
C LEU A 135 -3.15 -14.05 -15.53
N GLU A 136 -3.63 -13.23 -14.60
CA GLU A 136 -4.58 -13.68 -13.57
C GLU A 136 -5.92 -14.11 -14.19
N TRP A 137 -6.42 -13.36 -15.18
CA TRP A 137 -7.63 -13.71 -15.93
C TRP A 137 -7.47 -15.07 -16.65
N ASN A 138 -6.37 -15.26 -17.37
CA ASN A 138 -6.14 -16.47 -18.16
C ASN A 138 -5.89 -17.72 -17.30
N THR A 139 -5.33 -17.54 -16.11
CA THR A 139 -5.09 -18.66 -15.19
C THR A 139 -6.35 -19.09 -14.42
N LYS A 140 -7.50 -18.42 -14.62
CA LYS A 140 -8.79 -18.66 -13.93
C LYS A 140 -8.68 -18.71 -12.40
N LYS A 141 -7.60 -18.14 -11.84
CA LYS A 141 -7.38 -18.06 -10.40
C LYS A 141 -8.29 -17.02 -9.75
N TRP A 142 -8.89 -16.14 -10.55
CA TRP A 142 -9.74 -15.06 -10.09
C TRP A 142 -11.22 -15.40 -10.24
N THR A 143 -11.95 -15.44 -9.12
CA THR A 143 -13.41 -15.63 -9.11
C THR A 143 -14.10 -14.39 -8.53
N PRO A 144 -14.61 -13.46 -9.37
CA PRO A 144 -15.22 -12.21 -8.91
C PRO A 144 -16.37 -12.40 -7.92
N ARG A 145 -17.09 -13.54 -8.01
CA ARG A 145 -18.17 -13.89 -7.08
C ARG A 145 -17.73 -13.95 -5.62
N ALA A 146 -16.46 -14.24 -5.36
CA ALA A 146 -15.91 -14.29 -4.02
C ALA A 146 -15.78 -12.90 -3.37
N LEU A 147 -15.81 -11.82 -4.15
CA LEU A 147 -15.84 -10.43 -3.66
C LEU A 147 -17.23 -9.95 -3.23
N HIS A 148 -18.28 -10.67 -3.65
CA HIS A 148 -19.67 -10.26 -3.48
C HIS A 148 -20.44 -11.12 -2.46
N THR A 149 -19.72 -11.74 -1.52
CA THR A 149 -20.30 -12.59 -0.47
C THR A 149 -21.15 -11.80 0.53
N SER A 150 -20.82 -10.53 0.78
CA SER A 150 -21.57 -9.64 1.66
C SER A 150 -21.86 -8.27 1.02
N LYS A 151 -22.88 -7.57 1.53
CA LYS A 151 -23.22 -6.20 1.09
C LYS A 151 -22.05 -5.25 1.28
N LEU A 152 -21.37 -5.31 2.43
CA LEU A 152 -20.22 -4.47 2.73
C LEU A 152 -19.07 -4.74 1.75
N SER A 153 -18.72 -6.01 1.53
CA SER A 153 -17.67 -6.39 0.57
C SER A 153 -17.99 -5.92 -0.85
N THR A 154 -19.25 -5.98 -1.26
CA THR A 154 -19.71 -5.46 -2.56
C THR A 154 -19.55 -3.94 -2.68
N ILE A 155 -19.96 -3.20 -1.65
CA ILE A 155 -19.85 -1.73 -1.67
C ILE A 155 -18.38 -1.30 -1.68
N LEU A 156 -17.55 -1.94 -0.86
CA LEU A 156 -16.12 -1.64 -0.77
C LEU A 156 -15.37 -1.99 -2.06
N SER A 157 -15.64 -3.15 -2.66
CA SER A 157 -15.01 -3.53 -3.94
C SER A 157 -15.46 -2.65 -5.10
N LEU A 158 -16.75 -2.30 -5.17
CA LEU A 158 -17.28 -1.41 -6.20
C LEU A 158 -16.72 0.01 -6.08
N SER A 159 -16.74 0.58 -4.86
CA SER A 159 -16.19 1.92 -4.63
C SER A 159 -14.69 1.99 -4.94
N SER A 160 -13.93 0.97 -4.55
CA SER A 160 -12.51 0.86 -4.90
C SER A 160 -12.29 0.72 -6.41
N THR A 161 -13.14 -0.02 -7.11
CA THR A 161 -13.09 -0.14 -8.58
C THR A 161 -13.36 1.21 -9.26
N VAL A 162 -14.39 1.93 -8.81
CA VAL A 162 -14.73 3.26 -9.35
C VAL A 162 -13.57 4.23 -9.11
N ALA A 163 -12.96 4.19 -7.93
CA ALA A 163 -11.79 4.99 -7.60
C ALA A 163 -10.57 4.65 -8.47
N LEU A 164 -10.32 3.37 -8.76
CA LEU A 164 -9.30 2.94 -9.70
C LEU A 164 -9.55 3.49 -11.11
N VAL A 165 -10.78 3.37 -11.62
CA VAL A 165 -11.13 3.90 -12.96
C VAL A 165 -10.94 5.41 -13.01
N ALA A 166 -11.37 6.14 -11.98
CA ALA A 166 -11.17 7.58 -11.88
C ALA A 166 -9.67 7.95 -11.85
N PHE A 167 -8.86 7.20 -11.11
CA PHE A 167 -7.41 7.40 -11.06
C PHE A 167 -6.73 7.11 -12.40
N ILE A 168 -7.11 6.05 -13.12
CA ILE A 168 -6.62 5.77 -14.48
C ILE A 168 -7.02 6.90 -15.44
N GLY A 169 -8.25 7.42 -15.31
CA GLY A 169 -8.69 8.59 -16.06
C GLY A 169 -7.83 9.83 -15.79
N LEU A 170 -7.49 10.09 -14.52
CA LEU A 170 -6.57 11.15 -14.12
C LEU A 170 -5.17 10.96 -14.73
N LEU A 171 -4.62 9.74 -14.69
CA LEU A 171 -3.32 9.43 -15.30
C LEU A 171 -3.33 9.69 -16.80
N PHE A 172 -4.37 9.25 -17.50
CA PHE A 172 -4.51 9.46 -18.94
C PHE A 172 -4.60 10.95 -19.28
N TRP A 173 -5.47 11.68 -18.58
CA TRP A 173 -5.60 13.13 -18.73
C TRP A 173 -4.27 13.85 -18.54
N ARG A 174 -3.59 13.61 -17.42
CA ARG A 174 -2.31 14.27 -17.09
C ARG A 174 -1.17 13.86 -18.02
N SER A 175 -1.19 12.63 -18.53
CA SER A 175 -0.19 12.17 -19.51
C SER A 175 -0.33 12.87 -20.85
N ILE A 176 -1.56 13.22 -21.27
CA ILE A 176 -1.83 13.97 -22.50
C ILE A 176 -1.53 15.45 -22.32
N GLU A 177 -1.96 16.04 -21.19
CA GLU A 177 -1.72 17.44 -20.87
C GLU A 177 -0.21 17.74 -20.75
N GLY A 178 0.52 16.89 -20.02
CA GLY A 178 1.98 16.88 -19.99
C GLY A 178 2.66 18.04 -19.25
N THR A 179 1.92 18.82 -18.45
CA THR A 179 2.43 20.07 -17.85
C THR A 179 2.91 19.92 -16.41
N ASP A 180 2.12 19.34 -15.49
CA ASP A 180 2.48 19.35 -14.06
C ASP A 180 2.13 18.08 -13.25
N PHE A 181 1.45 17.09 -13.87
CA PHE A 181 0.90 15.89 -13.20
C PHE A 181 0.22 16.17 -11.84
N ALA A 182 -0.35 17.37 -11.69
CA ALA A 182 -0.84 17.81 -10.40
C ALA A 182 -1.99 16.92 -9.92
N GLY A 183 -1.92 16.56 -8.63
CA GLY A 183 -2.90 15.69 -7.98
C GLY A 183 -2.64 14.19 -8.17
N VAL A 184 -1.80 13.74 -9.10
CA VAL A 184 -1.54 12.30 -9.31
C VAL A 184 -0.92 11.67 -8.07
N HIS A 185 0.13 12.29 -7.52
CA HIS A 185 0.78 11.79 -6.31
C HIS A 185 -0.19 11.77 -5.12
N TYR A 186 -0.89 12.88 -4.87
CA TYR A 186 -1.84 12.98 -3.76
C TYR A 186 -3.01 11.99 -3.88
N ALA A 187 -3.55 11.81 -5.08
CA ALA A 187 -4.59 10.82 -5.34
C ALA A 187 -4.06 9.40 -5.10
N ALA A 188 -2.86 9.07 -5.58
CA ALA A 188 -2.25 7.77 -5.34
C ALA A 188 -2.02 7.52 -3.84
N ALA A 189 -1.49 8.49 -3.10
CA ALA A 189 -1.26 8.38 -1.67
C ALA A 189 -2.57 8.20 -0.87
N LEU A 190 -3.61 8.96 -1.21
CA LEU A 190 -4.93 8.81 -0.58
C LEU A 190 -5.53 7.43 -0.89
N LEU A 191 -5.51 7.01 -2.14
CA LEU A 191 -6.08 5.73 -2.57
C LEU A 191 -5.29 4.54 -2.01
N LEU A 192 -3.97 4.67 -1.82
CA LEU A 192 -3.14 3.72 -1.09
C LEU A 192 -3.66 3.51 0.34
N ILE A 193 -3.81 4.59 1.11
CA ILE A 193 -4.29 4.53 2.50
C ILE A 193 -5.71 3.95 2.57
N LEU A 194 -6.61 4.40 1.69
CA LEU A 194 -7.99 3.88 1.63
C LEU A 194 -8.02 2.39 1.30
N SER A 195 -7.18 1.93 0.37
CA SER A 195 -7.09 0.51 0.00
C SER A 195 -6.56 -0.33 1.15
N MET A 196 -5.54 0.16 1.88
CA MET A 196 -5.04 -0.46 3.10
C MET A 196 -6.14 -0.54 4.18
N GLY A 197 -6.92 0.53 4.35
CA GLY A 197 -8.08 0.54 5.24
C GLY A 197 -9.13 -0.50 4.85
N VAL A 198 -9.45 -0.66 3.56
CA VAL A 198 -10.38 -1.70 3.09
C VAL A 198 -9.81 -3.10 3.37
N ALA A 199 -8.51 -3.32 3.17
CA ALA A 199 -7.85 -4.57 3.49
C ALA A 199 -7.98 -4.90 4.99
N ILE A 200 -7.76 -3.93 5.89
CA ILE A 200 -7.95 -4.12 7.34
C ILE A 200 -9.44 -4.36 7.67
N ALA A 201 -10.36 -3.64 7.04
CA ALA A 201 -11.80 -3.80 7.25
C ALA A 201 -12.32 -5.18 6.86
N SER A 202 -11.65 -5.86 5.92
CA SER A 202 -11.96 -7.25 5.55
C SER A 202 -11.81 -8.24 6.72
N HIS A 203 -11.10 -7.87 7.79
CA HIS A 203 -10.88 -8.69 8.98
C HIS A 203 -11.94 -8.50 10.08
N LEU A 204 -12.86 -7.53 9.96
CA LEU A 204 -13.87 -7.26 10.99
C LEU A 204 -14.90 -8.39 11.18
N GLY A 205 -15.12 -9.23 10.18
CA GLY A 205 -16.13 -10.29 10.18
C GLY A 205 -15.56 -11.71 10.10
N ARG A 206 -14.26 -11.91 10.36
CA ARG A 206 -13.63 -13.23 10.27
C ARG A 206 -13.82 -14.03 11.56
N GLU A 207 -14.18 -15.31 11.41
CA GLU A 207 -14.25 -16.28 12.50
C GLU A 207 -12.85 -16.62 13.03
N ASP A 208 -12.78 -16.91 14.34
CA ASP A 208 -11.54 -17.32 15.00
C ASP A 208 -11.02 -18.63 14.39
N LEU A 209 -9.69 -18.75 14.23
CA LEU A 209 -9.10 -19.94 13.62
C LEU A 209 -9.26 -21.20 14.50
N CYS A 210 -9.31 -21.01 15.83
CA CYS A 210 -9.52 -22.01 16.88
C CYS A 210 -10.17 -21.33 18.11
N GLU A 211 -10.82 -22.10 19.00
CA GLU A 211 -11.43 -21.62 20.25
C GLU A 211 -10.47 -20.85 21.18
N VAL A 212 -9.15 -21.03 20.99
CA VAL A 212 -8.09 -20.44 21.82
C VAL A 212 -7.09 -19.65 20.95
N ASP A 213 -7.58 -18.80 20.04
CA ASP A 213 -6.72 -17.87 19.30
C ASP A 213 -6.20 -16.76 20.24
N THR A 214 -5.05 -17.00 20.88
CA THR A 214 -4.34 -16.03 21.75
C THR A 214 -3.44 -15.07 20.98
N SER A 215 -3.39 -15.17 19.64
CA SER A 215 -2.40 -14.48 18.82
C SER A 215 -2.68 -12.99 18.58
N GLY A 216 -3.88 -12.53 18.97
CA GLY A 216 -4.31 -11.13 18.85
C GLY A 216 -5.25 -10.84 17.68
N GLY A 217 -5.71 -11.85 16.94
CA GLY A 217 -6.60 -11.70 15.77
C GLY A 217 -8.06 -11.31 16.06
N ARG A 218 -8.35 -10.58 17.15
CA ARG A 218 -9.73 -10.23 17.50
C ARG A 218 -10.28 -9.11 16.59
N PRO A 219 -11.55 -9.19 16.14
CA PRO A 219 -12.20 -8.14 15.35
C PRO A 219 -12.04 -6.72 15.93
N ILE A 220 -12.01 -6.60 17.26
CA ILE A 220 -11.84 -5.32 17.95
C ILE A 220 -10.49 -4.65 17.65
N HIS A 221 -9.40 -5.41 17.46
CA HIS A 221 -8.10 -4.80 17.16
C HIS A 221 -8.10 -4.17 15.77
N TYR A 222 -8.70 -4.83 14.78
CA TYR A 222 -8.85 -4.27 13.43
C TYR A 222 -9.81 -3.06 13.42
N ALA A 223 -10.88 -3.11 14.22
CA ALA A 223 -11.78 -1.96 14.39
C ALA A 223 -11.05 -0.76 15.00
N VAL A 224 -10.25 -0.98 16.05
CA VAL A 224 -9.40 0.05 16.66
C VAL A 224 -8.40 0.59 15.65
N LEU A 225 -7.73 -0.26 14.87
CA LEU A 225 -6.82 0.17 13.81
C LEU A 225 -7.51 1.10 12.79
N LEU A 226 -8.70 0.73 12.32
CA LEU A 226 -9.46 1.57 11.38
C LEU A 226 -9.85 2.93 11.98
N ILE A 227 -10.28 2.94 13.24
CA ILE A 227 -10.59 4.18 13.95
C ILE A 227 -9.33 5.03 14.07
N LEU A 228 -8.20 4.42 14.45
CA LEU A 228 -6.92 5.10 14.56
C LEU A 228 -6.47 5.70 13.21
N MET A 229 -6.60 4.97 12.10
CA MET A 229 -6.31 5.52 10.76
C MET A 229 -7.25 6.69 10.42
N ALA A 230 -8.55 6.57 10.70
CA ALA A 230 -9.48 7.67 10.48
C ALA A 230 -9.14 8.91 11.34
N LEU A 231 -8.67 8.71 12.57
CA LEU A 231 -8.17 9.77 13.44
C LEU A 231 -6.89 10.41 12.89
N GLY A 232 -6.06 9.70 12.11
CA GLY A 232 -4.91 10.27 11.41
C GLY A 232 -5.31 11.40 10.45
N ILE A 233 -6.40 11.21 9.70
CA ILE A 233 -6.96 12.24 8.81
C ILE A 233 -7.42 13.46 9.61
N ILE A 234 -8.12 13.25 10.73
CA ILE A 234 -8.57 14.35 11.61
C ILE A 234 -7.35 15.07 12.21
N GLY A 235 -6.37 14.31 12.68
CA GLY A 235 -5.10 14.80 13.22
C GLY A 235 -4.36 15.68 12.21
N TRP A 236 -4.35 15.31 10.94
CA TRP A 236 -3.77 16.13 9.87
C TRP A 236 -4.41 17.53 9.82
N PHE A 237 -5.74 17.63 9.79
CA PHE A 237 -6.43 18.92 9.76
C PHE A 237 -6.14 19.75 11.02
N VAL A 238 -6.12 19.12 12.19
CA VAL A 238 -5.81 19.78 13.47
C VAL A 238 -4.37 20.31 13.48
N LEU A 239 -3.39 19.50 13.10
CA LEU A 239 -1.98 19.90 13.07
C LEU A 239 -1.72 21.02 12.06
N ASN A 240 -2.40 21.00 10.90
CA ASN A 240 -2.34 22.11 9.94
C ASN A 240 -2.96 23.39 10.50
N ALA A 241 -4.11 23.31 11.17
CA ALA A 241 -4.75 24.47 11.80
C ALA A 241 -3.88 25.09 12.90
N LEU A 242 -3.04 24.29 13.55
CA LEU A 242 -2.03 24.74 14.53
C LEU A 242 -0.74 25.28 13.89
N GLY A 243 -0.61 25.26 12.55
CA GLY A 243 0.56 25.77 11.84
C GLY A 243 1.80 24.86 11.93
N ILE A 244 1.62 23.58 12.25
CA ILE A 244 2.73 22.63 12.33
C ILE A 244 3.22 22.28 10.93
N ALA A 245 4.44 22.70 10.58
CA ALA A 245 5.00 22.50 9.25
C ALA A 245 5.13 21.00 8.85
N GLN A 246 5.39 20.13 9.82
CA GLN A 246 5.53 18.68 9.65
C GLN A 246 4.19 17.92 9.81
N ALA A 247 3.04 18.60 9.74
CA ALA A 247 1.74 17.97 9.95
C ALA A 247 1.52 16.73 9.06
N LEU A 248 1.86 16.84 7.77
CA LEU A 248 1.72 15.73 6.82
C LEU A 248 2.72 14.60 7.15
N PHE A 249 3.99 14.93 7.39
CA PHE A 249 5.01 13.96 7.81
C PHE A 249 4.58 13.15 9.04
N ILE A 250 4.06 13.80 10.07
CA ILE A 250 3.61 13.14 11.31
C ILE A 250 2.50 12.13 11.01
N VAL A 251 1.54 12.52 10.16
CA VAL A 251 0.40 11.66 9.81
C VAL A 251 0.85 10.51 8.92
N GLU A 252 1.71 10.73 7.93
CA GLU A 252 2.27 9.65 7.11
C GLU A 252 3.06 8.65 7.96
N TRP A 253 3.87 9.14 8.91
CA TRP A 253 4.58 8.30 9.88
C TRP A 253 3.64 7.45 10.73
N TYR A 254 2.58 8.08 11.21
CA TYR A 254 1.55 7.44 12.01
C TYR A 254 0.82 6.34 11.23
N GLU A 255 0.38 6.61 10.00
CA GLU A 255 -0.31 5.64 9.12
C GLU A 255 0.59 4.44 8.78
N ILE A 256 1.87 4.67 8.44
CA ILE A 256 2.84 3.59 8.20
C ILE A 256 3.05 2.75 9.47
N GLY A 257 3.10 3.40 10.64
CA GLY A 257 3.20 2.72 11.93
C GLY A 257 2.01 1.81 12.21
N LEU A 258 0.78 2.30 11.98
CA LEU A 258 -0.45 1.50 12.14
C LEU A 258 -0.49 0.32 11.17
N PHE A 259 -0.10 0.53 9.91
CA PHE A 259 -0.05 -0.53 8.92
C PHE A 259 1.02 -1.59 9.24
N SER A 260 2.18 -1.15 9.70
CA SER A 260 3.23 -2.05 10.19
C SER A 260 2.70 -2.87 11.37
N TYR A 261 1.97 -2.24 12.30
CA TYR A 261 1.36 -2.94 13.42
C TYR A 261 0.29 -3.96 12.97
N PHE A 262 -0.51 -3.64 11.94
CA PHE A 262 -1.41 -4.62 11.31
C PHE A 262 -0.65 -5.86 10.82
N TRP A 263 0.45 -5.69 10.09
CA TRP A 263 1.25 -6.82 9.61
C TRP A 263 1.93 -7.59 10.72
N TYR A 264 2.31 -6.92 11.81
CA TYR A 264 2.79 -7.60 13.02
C TYR A 264 1.71 -8.51 13.63
N LEU A 265 0.47 -8.03 13.74
CA LEU A 265 -0.66 -8.84 14.23
C LEU A 265 -0.93 -10.04 13.30
N GLU A 266 -1.02 -9.82 11.99
CA GLU A 266 -1.25 -10.90 11.02
C GLU A 266 -0.09 -11.92 10.98
N SER A 267 1.15 -11.44 11.10
CA SER A 267 2.33 -12.31 11.15
C SER A 267 2.29 -13.22 12.37
N ARG A 268 1.97 -12.67 13.55
CA ARG A 268 1.83 -13.46 14.78
C ARG A 268 0.67 -14.43 14.71
N ARG A 269 -0.47 -13.98 14.20
CA ARG A 269 -1.69 -14.79 14.08
C ARG A 269 -1.52 -16.01 13.21
N LEU A 270 -0.86 -15.83 12.08
CA LEU A 270 -0.68 -16.89 11.09
C LEU A 270 0.69 -17.56 11.19
N TRP A 271 1.45 -17.30 12.26
CA TRP A 271 2.78 -17.89 12.43
C TRP A 271 2.69 -19.39 12.68
N GLU A 272 1.81 -19.86 13.56
CA GLU A 272 1.70 -21.29 13.90
C GLU A 272 0.35 -21.90 13.49
N ALA A 273 -0.44 -21.18 12.68
CA ALA A 273 -1.78 -21.62 12.31
C ALA A 273 -1.76 -23.03 11.67
N PRO A 274 -2.59 -23.97 12.20
CA PRO A 274 -2.64 -25.35 11.73
C PRO A 274 -3.17 -25.43 10.29
N THR A 275 -2.65 -26.39 9.55
CA THR A 275 -3.12 -26.73 8.21
C THR A 275 -4.55 -27.30 8.24
N PRO A 276 -5.31 -27.24 7.14
CA PRO A 276 -6.63 -27.85 7.07
C PRO A 276 -6.64 -29.35 7.42
N ARG A 277 -5.55 -30.10 7.18
CA ARG A 277 -5.41 -31.50 7.62
C ARG A 277 -5.29 -31.64 9.13
N GLU A 278 -4.45 -30.81 9.75
CA GLU A 278 -4.29 -30.80 11.22
C GLU A 278 -5.59 -30.43 11.95
N LYS A 279 -6.47 -29.62 11.34
CA LYS A 279 -7.81 -29.34 11.90
C LYS A 279 -8.78 -30.52 11.82
N LEU A 280 -8.55 -31.48 10.92
CA LEU A 280 -9.41 -32.65 10.70
C LEU A 280 -8.96 -33.88 11.50
N GLY A 281 -7.84 -33.81 12.21
CA GLY A 281 -7.39 -34.87 13.12
C GLY A 281 -6.79 -36.10 12.44
N ASP A 282 -6.24 -35.95 11.23
CA ASP A 282 -5.50 -36.98 10.49
C ASP A 282 -3.98 -36.83 10.63
#